data_AF-A0AAW0IRY7-F1
#
_entry.id   AF-A0AAW0IRY7-F1
#
_cell.length_a   1.000
_cell.length_b   1.000
_cell.length_c   1.000
_cell.angle_alpha   90.00
_cell.angle_beta   90.00
_cell.angle_gamma   90.00
#
_symmetry.space_group_name_H-M   'P 1'
#
loop_
_entity.id
_entity.type
_entity.pdbx_description
1 polymer ?
#
loop_
_entity_poly.entity_id
_entity_poly.type
_entity_poly.pdbx_seq_one_letter_code
_entity_poly.pdbx_strand_id
1 'polypeptide(L)'
;MITLLEDSNEDWWKGKIRDRVGFFPANFVQRVEQHEKIYRCVRTFIGCKDQGQITLKENQICVTSEEEQDGFIRVLSGKKRGLVPLDVLVNV
;
A
#
# COMPACT_ATOMS: atom_id res chain seq x y z
N MET A 1 11.23 1.44 0.87
CA MET A 1 11.08 2.30 -0.31
C MET A 1 12.10 1.90 -1.37
N ILE A 2 11.67 1.83 -2.63
CA ILE A 2 12.53 1.60 -3.80
C ILE A 2 12.59 2.92 -4.58
N THR A 3 13.78 3.38 -4.94
CA THR A 3 13.94 4.48 -5.90
C THR A 3 13.90 3.91 -7.30
N LEU A 4 12.92 4.34 -8.10
CA LEU A 4 12.81 3.97 -9.51
C LEU A 4 13.95 4.62 -10.31
N LEU A 5 14.63 3.85 -11.16
CA LEU A 5 15.70 4.33 -12.03
C LEU A 5 15.30 4.27 -13.51
N GLU A 6 14.71 3.16 -13.95
CA GLU A 6 14.27 2.95 -15.34
C GLU A 6 12.96 2.14 -15.36
N ASP A 7 11.97 2.57 -16.13
CA ASP A 7 10.65 1.95 -16.31
C ASP A 7 10.27 1.70 -17.77
N SER A 8 11.25 1.69 -18.68
CA SER A 8 11.04 1.52 -20.12
C SER A 8 10.49 0.16 -20.55
N ASN A 9 10.50 -0.85 -19.65
CA ASN A 9 9.89 -2.16 -19.85
C ASN A 9 8.66 -2.28 -18.94
N GLU A 10 7.54 -2.78 -19.47
CA GLU A 10 6.26 -2.83 -18.75
C GLU A 10 6.23 -3.86 -17.60
N ASP A 11 7.02 -4.94 -17.70
CA ASP A 11 7.01 -6.03 -16.72
C ASP A 11 8.12 -5.90 -15.68
N TRP A 12 9.28 -5.38 -16.07
CA TRP A 12 10.49 -5.34 -15.25
C TRP A 12 11.09 -3.95 -15.20
N TRP A 13 11.00 -3.33 -14.02
CA TRP A 13 11.61 -2.03 -13.76
C TRP A 13 12.96 -2.18 -13.09
N LYS A 14 13.84 -1.22 -13.31
CA LYS A 14 15.12 -1.11 -12.62
C LYS A 14 15.00 -0.11 -11.49
N GLY A 15 15.49 -0.49 -10.31
CA GLY A 15 15.44 0.36 -9.14
C GLY A 15 16.61 0.15 -8.21
N LYS A 16 16.65 1.01 -7.19
CA LYS A 16 17.64 0.99 -6.13
C LYS A 16 16.95 0.86 -4.78
N ILE A 17 17.46 -0.04 -3.95
CA ILE A 17 17.11 -0.12 -2.53
C ILE A 17 18.40 -0.15 -1.71
N ARG A 18 18.60 0.85 -0.87
CA ARG A 18 19.87 1.09 -0.15
C ARG A 18 21.04 1.17 -1.15
N ASP A 19 21.97 0.25 -1.08
CA ASP A 19 23.17 0.12 -1.92
C ASP A 19 22.98 -0.83 -3.11
N ARG A 20 21.85 -1.56 -3.18
CA ARG A 20 21.59 -2.56 -4.21
C ARG A 20 20.80 -1.97 -5.38
N VAL A 21 21.22 -2.31 -6.60
CA VAL A 21 20.54 -1.97 -7.84
C VAL A 21 20.20 -3.26 -8.60
N GLY A 22 19.00 -3.33 -9.16
CA GLY A 22 18.56 -4.50 -9.93
C GLY A 22 17.17 -4.32 -10.52
N PHE A 23 16.67 -5.38 -11.13
CA PHE A 23 15.34 -5.43 -11.71
C PHE A 23 14.32 -6.01 -10.73
N PHE A 24 13.09 -5.52 -10.79
CA PHE A 24 11.95 -6.01 -10.01
C PHE A 24 10.66 -5.94 -10.84
N PRO A 25 9.65 -6.79 -10.54
CA PRO A 25 8.38 -6.76 -11.26
C PRO A 25 7.63 -5.45 -11.03
N ALA A 26 7.22 -4.79 -12.12
CA ALA A 26 6.51 -3.51 -12.07
C ALA A 26 5.21 -3.58 -11.24
N ASN A 27 4.54 -4.73 -11.27
CA ASN A 27 3.26 -4.95 -10.58
C ASN A 27 3.38 -5.32 -9.09
N PHE A 28 4.59 -5.43 -8.54
CA PHE A 28 4.82 -5.72 -7.11
C PHE A 28 5.06 -4.47 -6.27
N VAL A 29 5.08 -3.30 -6.90
CA VAL A 29 5.23 -2.02 -6.21
C VAL A 29 3.97 -1.18 -6.34
N GLN A 30 3.85 -0.22 -5.44
CA GLN A 30 2.85 0.83 -5.49
C GLN A 30 3.58 2.16 -5.40
N ARG A 31 3.20 3.11 -6.25
CA ARG A 31 3.70 4.48 -6.16
C ARG A 31 3.22 5.09 -4.84
N VAL A 32 4.12 5.82 -4.18
CA VAL A 32 3.83 6.51 -2.93
C VAL A 32 4.17 7.97 -3.11
N GLU A 33 3.20 8.85 -2.91
CA GLU A 33 3.38 10.30 -2.95
C GLU A 33 3.91 10.80 -1.59
N GLN A 34 4.58 11.96 -1.56
CA GLN A 34 5.27 12.47 -0.35
C GLN A 34 4.37 12.61 0.90
N HIS A 35 3.08 12.82 0.69
CA HIS A 35 2.09 13.05 1.77
C HIS A 35 1.38 11.76 2.19
N GLU A 36 1.66 10.64 1.54
CA GLU A 36 1.04 9.36 1.86
C GLU A 36 1.78 8.65 3.00
N LYS A 37 1.01 8.14 3.96
CA LYS A 37 1.48 7.23 5.01
C LYS A 37 1.38 5.80 4.49
N ILE A 38 2.39 4.99 4.81
CA ILE A 38 2.42 3.56 4.47
C ILE A 38 2.07 2.76 5.72
N TYR A 39 1.16 1.81 5.55
CA TYR A 39 0.74 0.91 6.62
C TYR A 39 0.87 -0.55 6.18
N ARG A 40 1.20 -1.41 7.15
CA ARG A 40 1.06 -2.86 7.05
C ARG A 40 -0.12 -3.32 7.89
N CYS A 41 -0.93 -4.22 7.34
CA CYS A 41 -2.02 -4.83 8.08
C CYS A 41 -1.49 -5.88 9.07
N VAL A 42 -1.80 -5.75 10.36
CA VAL A 42 -1.31 -6.66 11.42
C VAL A 42 -2.18 -7.90 11.63
N ARG A 43 -3.42 -7.89 11.13
CA ARG A 43 -4.35 -9.03 11.17
C ARG A 43 -5.32 -8.95 10.00
N THR A 44 -5.82 -10.09 9.52
CA THR A 44 -6.82 -10.08 8.44
C THR A 44 -8.10 -9.36 8.87
N PHE A 45 -8.52 -8.36 8.10
CA PHE A 45 -9.79 -7.67 8.23
C PHE A 45 -10.68 -8.00 7.03
N ILE A 46 -11.93 -8.39 7.29
CA ILE A 46 -12.92 -8.71 6.27
C ILE A 46 -13.94 -7.55 6.23
N GLY A 47 -13.78 -6.65 5.25
CA GLY A 47 -14.64 -5.47 5.11
C GLY A 47 -16.03 -5.78 4.52
N CYS A 48 -17.03 -5.04 4.98
CA CYS A 48 -18.36 -4.97 4.40
C CYS A 48 -18.39 -4.00 3.19
N LYS A 49 -18.61 -4.52 1.97
CA LYS A 49 -18.62 -3.71 0.75
C LYS A 49 -19.72 -2.64 0.74
N ASP A 50 -20.89 -2.92 1.33
CA ASP A 50 -22.01 -1.99 1.39
C ASP A 50 -21.70 -0.77 2.27
N GLN A 51 -20.72 -0.90 3.17
CA GLN A 51 -20.19 0.19 4.00
C GLN A 51 -18.91 0.82 3.39
N GLY A 52 -18.55 0.47 2.15
CA GLY A 52 -17.33 0.96 1.50
C GLY A 52 -16.02 0.43 2.11
N GLN A 53 -16.08 -0.64 2.90
CA GLN A 53 -14.90 -1.27 3.49
C GLN A 53 -14.27 -2.28 2.53
N ILE A 54 -12.96 -2.49 2.65
CA ILE A 54 -12.22 -3.48 1.87
C ILE A 54 -11.64 -4.58 2.76
N THR A 55 -11.46 -5.77 2.19
CA THR A 55 -10.70 -6.84 2.84
C THR A 55 -9.20 -6.57 2.68
N LEU A 56 -8.48 -6.51 3.81
CA LEU A 56 -7.02 -6.57 3.85
C LEU A 56 -6.59 -7.84 4.59
N LYS A 57 -5.76 -8.65 3.96
CA LYS A 57 -5.10 -9.79 4.60
C LYS A 57 -3.94 -9.32 5.47
N GLU A 58 -3.60 -10.13 6.46
CA GLU A 58 -2.39 -9.95 7.26
C GLU A 58 -1.16 -9.75 6.36
N ASN A 59 -0.29 -8.82 6.76
CA ASN A 59 0.93 -8.39 6.05
C ASN A 59 0.73 -7.69 4.70
N GLN A 60 -0.51 -7.45 4.25
CA GLN A 60 -0.72 -6.59 3.10
C GLN A 60 -0.32 -5.15 3.41
N ILE A 61 0.28 -4.50 2.40
CA ILE A 61 0.66 -3.09 2.44
C ILE A 61 -0.47 -2.25 1.83
N CYS A 62 -0.73 -1.10 2.43
CA CYS A 62 -1.63 -0.09 1.93
C CYS A 62 -1.06 1.30 2.20
N VAL A 63 -1.55 2.30 1.47
CA VAL A 63 -1.16 3.69 1.66
C VAL A 63 -2.39 4.56 1.85
N THR A 64 -2.21 5.73 2.43
CA THR A 64 -3.27 6.73 2.58
C THR A 64 -2.72 8.13 2.75
N SER A 65 -3.37 9.10 2.13
CA SER A 65 -3.20 10.53 2.41
C SER A 65 -4.34 11.09 3.26
N GLU A 66 -5.31 10.26 3.63
CA GLU A 66 -6.50 10.65 4.40
C GLU A 66 -6.26 10.48 5.90
N GLU A 67 -7.00 11.25 6.70
CA GLU A 67 -7.01 11.11 8.15
C GLU A 67 -8.02 10.05 8.59
N GLU A 68 -7.86 9.56 9.81
CA GLU A 68 -8.81 8.63 10.41
C GLU A 68 -10.10 9.36 10.80
N GLN A 69 -11.23 8.67 10.61
CA GLN A 69 -12.55 9.12 10.99
C GLN A 69 -13.36 7.93 11.54
N ASP A 70 -13.89 8.08 12.75
CA ASP A 70 -14.74 7.11 13.44
C ASP A 70 -14.10 5.70 13.60
N GLY A 71 -12.79 5.67 13.82
CA GLY A 71 -11.98 4.45 13.94
C GLY A 71 -11.57 3.83 12.60
N PHE A 72 -12.00 4.40 11.48
CA PHE A 72 -11.70 3.91 10.14
C PHE A 72 -10.82 4.89 9.36
N ILE A 73 -9.99 4.35 8.48
CA ILE A 73 -9.17 5.14 7.58
C ILE A 73 -9.32 4.60 6.16
N ARG A 74 -9.46 5.50 5.18
CA ARG A 74 -9.52 5.10 3.77
C ARG A 74 -8.12 4.84 3.27
N VAL A 75 -7.90 3.66 2.70
CA VAL A 75 -6.59 3.24 2.21
C VAL A 75 -6.66 2.74 0.77
N LEU A 76 -5.51 2.74 0.10
CA LEU A 76 -5.29 2.15 -1.22
C LEU A 76 -4.29 0.98 -1.08
N SER A 77 -4.70 -0.23 -1.48
CA SER A 77 -3.83 -1.42 -1.55
C SER A 77 -3.91 -2.04 -2.95
N GLY A 78 -2.83 -1.87 -3.72
CA GLY A 78 -2.81 -2.13 -5.16
C GLY A 78 -3.88 -1.31 -5.87
N LYS A 79 -4.89 -1.99 -6.43
CA LYS A 79 -6.03 -1.37 -7.12
C LYS A 79 -7.28 -1.20 -6.24
N LYS A 80 -7.24 -1.67 -4.98
CA LYS A 80 -8.40 -1.64 -4.07
C LYS A 80 -8.34 -0.41 -3.18
N ARG A 81 -9.42 0.37 -3.18
CA ARG A 81 -9.59 1.52 -2.30
C ARG A 81 -10.81 1.33 -1.40
N GLY A 82 -10.69 1.65 -0.11
CA GLY A 82 -11.83 1.64 0.80
C GLY A 82 -11.41 1.76 2.26
N LEU A 83 -12.40 1.67 3.15
CA LEU A 83 -12.23 1.86 4.59
C LEU A 83 -11.71 0.58 5.26
N VAL A 84 -10.80 0.77 6.21
CA VAL A 84 -10.33 -0.27 7.14
C VAL A 84 -10.20 0.32 8.55
N PRO A 85 -10.36 -0.48 9.61
CA PRO A 85 -10.12 -0.01 10.97
C PRO A 85 -8.66 0.42 11.18
N LEU A 86 -8.40 1.51 11.90
CA LEU A 86 -7.03 1.94 12.19
C LEU A 86 -6.28 0.93 13.07
N ASP A 87 -6.98 0.23 13.96
CA ASP A 87 -6.40 -0.76 14.88
C ASP A 87 -5.85 -2.02 14.18
N VAL A 88 -6.15 -2.23 12.90
CA VAL A 88 -5.54 -3.29 12.09
C VAL A 88 -4.28 -2.85 11.35
N LEU A 89 -3.85 -1.60 11.49
CA LEU A 89 -2.72 -1.04 10.76
C LEU A 89 -1.55 -0.69 11.69
N VAL A 90 -0.33 -0.90 11.19
CA VAL A 90 0.90 -0.39 11.81
C VAL A 90 1.72 0.37 10.78
N ASN A 91 2.31 1.50 11.19
CA ASN A 91 3.16 2.32 10.34
C ASN A 91 4.44 1.56 9.96
N VAL A 92 4.94 1.77 8.73
CA VAL A 92 6.11 1.05 8.15
C VAL A 92 7.28 2.00 7.92
#